data_AF-A0A1F8EB69-F1
#
_entry.id   AF-A0A1F8EB69-F1
#
_cell.length_a   1.000
_cell.length_b   1.000
_cell.length_c   1.000
_cell.angle_alpha   90.00
_cell.angle_beta   90.00
_cell.angle_gamma   90.00
#
_symmetry.space_group_name_H-M   'P 1'
#
loop_
_entity.id
_entity.type
_entity.pdbx_description
1 polymer ?
#
loop_
_entity_poly.entity_id
_entity_poly.type
_entity_poly.pdbx_seq_one_letter_code
_entity_poly.pdbx_strand_id
1 'polypeptide(L)'
;MSPIRISTFFKFTSLVIFFALAGAVFVHSLGSINQDIGRHIKTGKIILETKHVPETNLFSYTEPDVPFINHHWLSEVVFYILNLFIGLKGLIIFKAGILITTFWLLWRSVAKKIEPLPFIIAGLVGLLVMLDRTDVRPEIFSYLFLAYFLFAIFQAKYSQKYTWLYVTPLVQLVWTNMHIYFILGPMLLGLFAIDRWINRDPDWRLIVKITGFSLIATVINPNGIYGALTPFNILNSYGYSIVENQSILFIKNYGILLTRINIFILATILFWLSFIPALKRHGFKSYIFEVGTGLAFTILGFDMIRNLGPYAIVFIPIFALNLQSWLFPTFNNYKIKAGTYVIIIAICLFSLNAVVDNKFYRWAGSGDIFGLEVSAGAEGGANFVKDNKLAGPVFNNFDVGSYLIWKLYPNQKVFVDGRPEAYSVDFFQKIYIPMQQSPELWKKYSDQYKINYVFFDYHDITPWAQTFLSFISQDKNWPLVYQDDSVVIFVRRTQQNLPLIQK
;
A
#
# COMPACT_ATOMS: atom_id res chain seq x y z
N MET A 1 4.57 41.50 20.95
CA MET A 1 4.51 40.13 21.52
C MET A 1 5.88 39.76 22.06
N SER A 2 5.97 39.04 23.19
CA SER A 2 7.26 38.57 23.71
C SER A 2 7.91 37.55 22.74
N PRO A 3 9.26 37.45 22.68
CA PRO A 3 9.96 36.50 21.80
C PRO A 3 9.49 35.04 21.96
N ILE A 4 9.09 34.68 23.18
CA ILE A 4 8.55 33.36 23.53
C ILE A 4 7.20 33.10 22.84
N ARG A 5 6.27 34.06 22.88
CA ARG A 5 4.96 33.91 22.21
C ARG A 5 5.10 33.80 20.69
N ILE A 6 6.01 34.56 20.10
CA ILE A 6 6.29 34.52 18.66
C ILE A 6 6.87 33.15 18.27
N SER A 7 7.77 32.59 19.07
CA SER A 7 8.34 31.26 18.82
C SER A 7 7.30 30.15 18.88
N THR A 8 6.40 30.16 19.88
CA THR A 8 5.33 29.16 19.99
C THR A 8 4.34 29.24 18.84
N PHE A 9 4.01 30.45 18.37
CA PHE A 9 3.15 30.65 17.20
C PHE A 9 3.73 29.99 15.95
N PHE A 10 4.98 30.29 15.59
CA PHE A 10 5.60 29.72 14.38
C PHE A 10 5.70 28.19 14.43
N LYS A 11 6.05 27.63 15.60
CA LYS A 11 6.09 26.18 15.83
C LYS A 11 4.74 25.53 15.55
N PHE A 12 3.68 26.03 16.19
CA PHE A 12 2.32 25.51 16.02
C PHE A 12 1.84 25.66 14.57
N THR A 13 1.99 26.85 14.00
CA THR A 13 1.58 27.14 12.62
C THR A 13 2.28 26.23 11.62
N SER A 14 3.59 25.99 11.76
CA SER A 14 4.32 25.08 10.87
C SER A 14 3.82 23.64 10.91
N LEU A 15 3.41 23.15 12.09
CA LEU A 15 2.82 21.81 12.22
C LEU A 15 1.45 21.73 11.56
N VAL A 16 0.60 22.72 11.82
CA VAL A 16 -0.75 22.77 11.22
C VAL A 16 -0.64 22.76 9.69
N ILE A 17 0.24 23.58 9.13
CA ILE A 17 0.44 23.64 7.67
C ILE A 17 1.03 22.34 7.13
N PHE A 18 1.99 21.72 7.83
CA PHE A 18 2.51 20.41 7.45
C PHE A 18 1.43 19.32 7.44
N PHE A 19 0.58 19.25 8.47
CA PHE A 19 -0.52 18.29 8.50
C PHE A 19 -1.59 18.59 7.45
N ALA A 20 -1.84 19.85 7.13
CA ALA A 20 -2.71 20.23 6.01
C ALA A 20 -2.12 19.79 4.67
N LEU A 21 -0.81 19.95 4.46
CA LEU A 21 -0.10 19.45 3.28
C LEU A 21 -0.18 17.91 3.19
N ALA A 22 0.15 17.20 4.27
CA ALA A 22 0.07 15.75 4.31
C ALA A 22 -1.37 15.27 3.99
N GLY A 23 -2.37 15.90 4.60
CA GLY A 23 -3.78 15.63 4.31
C GLY A 23 -4.14 15.88 2.85
N ALA A 24 -3.68 16.99 2.25
CA ALA A 24 -3.91 17.27 0.85
C ALA A 24 -3.27 16.22 -0.07
N VAL A 25 -2.05 15.78 0.23
CA VAL A 25 -1.37 14.70 -0.54
C VAL A 25 -2.16 13.40 -0.46
N PHE A 26 -2.72 13.06 0.71
CA PHE A 26 -3.48 11.82 0.92
C PHE A 26 -4.91 11.88 0.36
N VAL A 27 -5.48 13.07 0.15
CA VAL A 27 -6.77 13.27 -0.53
C VAL A 27 -6.52 13.39 -2.03
N HIS A 28 -6.35 12.25 -2.67
CA HIS A 28 -6.22 12.11 -4.11
C HIS A 28 -7.21 11.09 -4.67
N SER A 29 -7.39 11.14 -5.99
CA SER A 29 -8.30 10.31 -6.75
C SER A 29 -8.10 8.82 -6.53
N LEU A 30 -9.19 8.06 -6.63
CA LEU A 30 -9.14 6.61 -6.67
C LEU A 30 -8.86 6.13 -8.11
N GLY A 31 -7.60 6.20 -8.52
CA GLY A 31 -7.16 5.80 -9.87
C GLY A 31 -7.06 4.29 -10.07
N SER A 32 -6.73 3.54 -9.01
CA SER A 32 -6.55 2.09 -9.02
C SER A 32 -7.86 1.28 -8.89
N ILE A 33 -8.99 1.85 -9.32
CA ILE A 33 -10.31 1.20 -9.20
C ILE A 33 -10.37 -0.16 -9.94
N ASN A 34 -9.61 -0.28 -11.03
CA ASN A 34 -9.52 -1.51 -11.80
C ASN A 34 -8.72 -2.59 -11.08
N GLN A 35 -7.78 -2.25 -10.19
CA GLN A 35 -6.80 -3.20 -9.63
C GLN A 35 -7.37 -4.13 -8.56
N ASP A 36 -7.84 -3.58 -7.42
CA ASP A 36 -8.17 -4.42 -6.24
C ASP A 36 -9.40 -3.98 -5.45
N ILE A 37 -9.69 -2.68 -5.37
CA ILE A 37 -10.70 -2.16 -4.43
C ILE A 37 -12.09 -2.74 -4.67
N GLY A 38 -12.47 -2.95 -5.94
CA GLY A 38 -13.75 -3.57 -6.31
C GLY A 38 -13.88 -4.99 -5.76
N ARG A 39 -12.81 -5.79 -5.86
CA ARG A 39 -12.75 -7.14 -5.29
C ARG A 39 -12.85 -7.08 -3.77
N HIS A 40 -12.11 -6.21 -3.09
CA HIS A 40 -12.19 -6.08 -1.62
C HIS A 40 -13.60 -5.76 -1.14
N ILE A 41 -14.29 -4.80 -1.78
CA ILE A 41 -15.68 -4.46 -1.44
C ILE A 41 -16.59 -5.67 -1.66
N LYS A 42 -16.38 -6.43 -2.75
CA LYS A 42 -17.19 -7.61 -3.06
C LYS A 42 -16.94 -8.75 -2.07
N THR A 43 -15.70 -9.04 -1.71
CA THR A 43 -15.36 -10.06 -0.71
C THR A 43 -15.94 -9.68 0.65
N GLY A 44 -15.81 -8.41 1.06
CA GLY A 44 -16.39 -7.90 2.31
C GLY A 44 -17.92 -8.08 2.37
N LYS A 45 -18.61 -7.84 1.25
CA LYS A 45 -20.05 -8.14 1.11
C LYS A 45 -20.33 -9.62 1.37
N ILE A 46 -19.61 -10.51 0.68
CA ILE A 46 -19.80 -11.95 0.79
C ILE A 46 -19.56 -12.42 2.23
N ILE A 47 -18.47 -11.98 2.87
CA ILE A 47 -18.14 -12.34 4.25
C ILE A 47 -19.27 -11.96 5.21
N LEU A 48 -19.87 -10.77 5.06
CA LEU A 48 -20.98 -10.35 5.92
C LEU A 48 -22.27 -11.15 5.66
N GLU A 49 -22.56 -11.46 4.40
CA GLU A 49 -23.76 -12.23 4.01
C GLU A 49 -23.65 -13.70 4.44
N THR A 50 -22.49 -14.32 4.30
CA THR A 50 -22.28 -15.75 4.60
C THR A 50 -21.76 -16.02 6.01
N LYS A 51 -21.25 -14.98 6.70
CA LYS A 51 -20.53 -15.09 7.98
C LYS A 51 -19.29 -16.00 7.91
N HIS A 52 -18.75 -16.19 6.71
CA HIS A 52 -17.62 -17.08 6.47
C HIS A 52 -16.59 -16.40 5.56
N VAL A 53 -15.32 -16.53 5.91
CA VAL A 53 -14.21 -15.99 5.11
C VAL A 53 -13.91 -16.97 3.99
N PRO A 54 -13.98 -16.57 2.71
CA PRO A 54 -13.71 -17.48 1.59
C PRO A 54 -12.31 -18.11 1.68
N GLU A 55 -12.26 -19.44 1.60
CA GLU A 55 -11.03 -20.24 1.68
C GLU A 55 -10.52 -20.71 0.30
N THR A 56 -11.24 -20.37 -0.78
CA THR A 56 -10.91 -20.79 -2.15
C THR A 56 -11.01 -19.62 -3.13
N ASN A 57 -10.57 -19.85 -4.37
CA ASN A 57 -10.66 -18.87 -5.46
C ASN A 57 -12.08 -18.74 -6.04
N LEU A 58 -13.02 -18.29 -5.19
CA LEU A 58 -14.46 -18.20 -5.45
C LEU A 58 -14.86 -17.47 -6.76
N PHE A 59 -14.08 -16.48 -7.16
CA PHE A 59 -14.40 -15.58 -8.27
C PHE A 59 -13.97 -16.13 -9.63
N SER A 60 -13.02 -17.05 -9.66
CA SER A 60 -12.53 -17.65 -10.89
C SER A 60 -13.37 -18.85 -11.32
N TYR A 61 -13.49 -19.06 -12.62
CA TYR A 61 -13.99 -20.32 -13.17
C TYR A 61 -12.88 -21.24 -13.70
N THR A 62 -11.63 -20.79 -13.74
CA THR A 62 -10.49 -21.56 -14.25
C THR A 62 -9.83 -22.39 -13.16
N GLU A 63 -9.72 -21.84 -11.95
CA GLU A 63 -9.06 -22.45 -10.79
C GLU A 63 -9.93 -22.32 -9.51
N PRO A 64 -11.24 -22.68 -9.53
CA PRO A 64 -12.18 -22.36 -8.44
C PRO A 64 -11.86 -23.04 -7.10
N ASP A 65 -11.19 -24.19 -7.15
CA ASP A 65 -10.91 -25.05 -6.01
C ASP A 65 -9.52 -24.79 -5.39
N VAL A 66 -8.72 -23.88 -5.97
CA VAL A 66 -7.41 -23.51 -5.42
C VAL A 66 -7.59 -22.87 -4.04
N PRO A 67 -6.90 -23.38 -3.01
CA PRO A 67 -6.93 -22.79 -1.67
C PRO A 67 -6.43 -21.34 -1.69
N PHE A 68 -7.13 -20.47 -0.99
CA PHE A 68 -6.80 -19.05 -0.86
C PHE A 68 -6.85 -18.64 0.60
N ILE A 69 -5.69 -18.26 1.14
CA ILE A 69 -5.59 -17.70 2.49
C ILE A 69 -5.84 -16.20 2.43
N ASN A 70 -7.06 -15.79 2.80
CA ASN A 70 -7.42 -14.39 2.89
C ASN A 70 -6.81 -13.72 4.14
N HIS A 71 -5.64 -13.13 3.95
CA HIS A 71 -4.87 -12.43 4.99
C HIS A 71 -5.31 -10.97 5.24
N HIS A 72 -6.39 -10.51 4.60
CA HIS A 72 -6.89 -9.13 4.70
C HIS A 72 -8.41 -9.04 4.83
N TRP A 73 -9.07 -10.13 5.26
CA TRP A 73 -10.54 -10.26 5.30
C TRP A 73 -11.23 -9.17 6.13
N LEU A 74 -10.63 -8.74 7.25
CA LEU A 74 -11.27 -7.73 8.11
C LEU A 74 -11.23 -6.35 7.46
N SER A 75 -10.17 -6.04 6.72
CA SER A 75 -10.08 -4.81 5.92
C SER A 75 -11.17 -4.77 4.84
N GLU A 76 -11.44 -5.91 4.21
CA GLU A 76 -12.50 -6.03 3.18
C GLU A 76 -13.89 -5.77 3.76
N VAL A 77 -14.17 -6.35 4.94
CA VAL A 77 -15.43 -6.08 5.67
C VAL A 77 -15.55 -4.60 6.00
N VAL A 78 -14.48 -3.97 6.52
CA VAL A 78 -14.48 -2.54 6.82
C VAL A 78 -14.72 -1.70 5.57
N PHE A 79 -14.04 -1.99 4.45
CA PHE A 79 -14.22 -1.26 3.20
C PHE A 79 -15.64 -1.41 2.64
N TYR A 80 -16.23 -2.60 2.71
CA TYR A 80 -17.60 -2.80 2.29
C TYR A 80 -18.59 -2.00 3.16
N ILE A 81 -18.47 -2.07 4.48
CA ILE A 81 -19.34 -1.33 5.41
C ILE A 81 -19.24 0.18 5.16
N LEU A 82 -18.02 0.71 5.04
CA LEU A 82 -17.84 2.13 4.73
C LEU A 82 -18.44 2.50 3.37
N ASN A 83 -18.22 1.67 2.35
CA ASN A 83 -18.79 1.91 1.03
C ASN A 83 -20.34 1.94 1.05
N LEU A 84 -21.01 1.22 1.94
CA LEU A 84 -22.47 1.29 2.10
C LEU A 84 -22.95 2.68 2.57
N PHE A 85 -22.22 3.31 3.49
CA PHE A 85 -22.66 4.57 4.12
C PHE A 85 -22.16 5.82 3.43
N ILE A 86 -20.92 5.80 2.93
CA ILE A 86 -20.22 7.00 2.44
C ILE A 86 -19.70 6.85 0.99
N GLY A 87 -19.92 5.69 0.37
CA GLY A 87 -19.47 5.38 -1.00
C GLY A 87 -17.95 5.43 -1.19
N LEU A 88 -17.52 5.29 -2.44
CA LEU A 88 -16.09 5.28 -2.80
C LEU A 88 -15.36 6.58 -2.45
N LYS A 89 -16.03 7.74 -2.58
CA LYS A 89 -15.47 9.04 -2.18
C LYS A 89 -15.18 9.08 -0.68
N GLY A 90 -16.06 8.48 0.12
CA GLY A 90 -15.86 8.34 1.56
C GLY A 90 -14.64 7.49 1.92
N LEU A 91 -14.31 6.47 1.12
CA LEU A 91 -13.09 5.68 1.33
C LEU A 91 -11.81 6.50 1.16
N ILE A 92 -11.80 7.48 0.24
CA ILE A 92 -10.67 8.41 0.07
C ILE A 92 -10.46 9.23 1.36
N ILE A 93 -11.55 9.79 1.92
CA ILE A 93 -11.50 10.57 3.16
C ILE A 93 -11.07 9.70 4.34
N PHE A 94 -11.64 8.49 4.45
CA PHE A 94 -11.29 7.53 5.50
C PHE A 94 -9.80 7.19 5.47
N LYS A 95 -9.28 6.86 4.28
CA LYS A 95 -7.87 6.60 4.05
C LYS A 95 -6.98 7.79 4.46
N ALA A 96 -7.33 9.00 4.02
CA ALA A 96 -6.60 10.20 4.41
C ALA A 96 -6.60 10.38 5.94
N GLY A 97 -7.72 10.11 6.62
CA GLY A 97 -7.81 10.12 8.08
C GLY A 97 -6.87 9.11 8.76
N ILE A 98 -6.79 7.89 8.24
CA ILE A 98 -5.85 6.85 8.74
C ILE A 98 -4.40 7.30 8.57
N LEU A 99 -4.03 7.84 7.41
CA LEU A 99 -2.66 8.29 7.13
C LEU A 99 -2.28 9.56 7.93
N ILE A 100 -3.20 10.52 8.10
CA ILE A 100 -2.99 11.68 8.98
C ILE A 100 -2.80 11.21 10.43
N THR A 101 -3.63 10.26 10.90
CA THR A 101 -3.51 9.69 12.25
C THR A 101 -2.17 8.97 12.44
N THR A 102 -1.70 8.29 11.39
CA THR A 102 -0.38 7.65 11.35
C THR A 102 0.73 8.70 11.57
N PHE A 103 0.74 9.78 10.78
CA PHE A 103 1.71 10.88 10.95
C PHE A 103 1.58 11.57 12.31
N TRP A 104 0.37 11.71 12.84
CA TRP A 104 0.14 12.25 14.16
C TRP A 104 0.73 11.35 15.26
N LEU A 105 0.57 10.02 15.18
CA LEU A 105 1.22 9.09 16.12
C LEU A 105 2.75 9.17 16.04
N LEU A 106 3.30 9.30 14.83
CA LEU A 106 4.74 9.50 14.63
C LEU A 106 5.21 10.82 15.24
N TRP A 107 4.46 11.91 15.13
CA TRP A 107 4.78 13.15 15.83
C TRP A 107 4.73 12.94 17.34
N ARG A 108 3.64 12.33 17.84
CA ARG A 108 3.42 12.08 19.27
C ARG A 108 4.49 11.22 19.91
N SER A 109 5.13 10.32 19.16
CA SER A 109 6.20 9.45 19.67
C SER A 109 7.48 10.22 20.02
N VAL A 110 7.72 11.36 19.36
CA VAL A 110 8.95 12.16 19.52
C VAL A 110 8.72 13.59 20.04
N ALA A 111 7.47 14.08 20.04
CA ALA A 111 7.12 15.48 20.35
C ALA A 111 7.65 16.04 21.68
N LYS A 112 7.97 15.18 22.65
CA LYS A 112 8.56 15.60 23.95
C LYS A 112 10.07 15.80 23.91
N LYS A 113 10.74 15.29 22.86
CA LYS A 113 12.19 15.25 22.73
C LYS A 113 12.70 16.20 21.65
N ILE A 114 11.86 16.53 20.67
CA ILE A 114 12.25 17.32 19.52
C ILE A 114 11.39 18.57 19.35
N GLU A 115 11.96 19.56 18.69
CA GLU A 115 11.21 20.67 18.14
C GLU A 115 10.39 20.22 16.91
N PRO A 116 9.37 20.98 16.47
CA PRO A 116 8.59 20.62 15.30
C PRO A 116 9.36 20.54 13.98
N LEU A 117 10.36 21.41 13.79
CA LEU A 117 11.05 21.54 12.51
C LEU A 117 11.74 20.22 12.05
N PRO A 118 12.54 19.50 12.87
CA PRO A 118 13.09 18.19 12.49
C PRO A 118 12.04 17.19 12.05
N PHE A 119 10.87 17.17 12.71
CA PHE A 119 9.77 16.31 12.33
C PHE A 119 9.18 16.69 10.98
N ILE A 120 8.98 17.98 10.72
CA ILE A 120 8.47 18.46 9.43
C ILE A 120 9.44 18.10 8.30
N ILE A 121 10.75 18.31 8.49
CA ILE A 121 11.75 17.94 7.49
C ILE A 121 11.73 16.43 7.22
N ALA A 122 11.75 15.62 8.27
CA ALA A 122 11.69 14.16 8.14
C ALA A 122 10.37 13.70 7.51
N GLY A 123 9.27 14.33 7.89
CA GLY A 123 7.92 14.08 7.37
C GLY A 123 7.79 14.41 5.89
N LEU A 124 8.33 15.53 5.43
CA LEU A 124 8.35 15.90 4.00
C LEU A 124 9.12 14.85 3.17
N VAL A 125 10.29 14.41 3.64
CA VAL A 125 11.06 13.35 2.96
C VAL A 125 10.29 12.02 3.00
N GLY A 126 9.73 11.65 4.15
CA GLY A 126 8.93 10.43 4.29
C GLY A 126 7.69 10.40 3.39
N LEU A 127 6.98 11.53 3.25
CA LEU A 127 5.85 11.69 2.32
C LEU A 127 6.27 11.39 0.88
N LEU A 128 7.43 11.92 0.44
CA LEU A 128 7.93 11.69 -0.91
C LEU A 128 8.35 10.22 -1.13
N VAL A 129 8.91 9.57 -0.11
CA VAL A 129 9.31 8.16 -0.20
C VAL A 129 8.10 7.22 -0.32
N MET A 130 6.99 7.53 0.34
CA MET A 130 5.81 6.66 0.36
C MET A 130 4.70 7.06 -0.62
N LEU A 131 4.97 7.99 -1.54
CA LEU A 131 3.96 8.60 -2.42
C LEU A 131 3.05 7.57 -3.11
N ASP A 132 3.65 6.54 -3.71
CA ASP A 132 2.94 5.51 -4.49
C ASP A 132 2.21 4.47 -3.63
N ARG A 133 2.30 4.60 -2.30
CA ARG A 133 1.71 3.68 -1.33
C ARG A 133 0.59 4.35 -0.54
N THR A 134 -0.05 5.36 -1.13
CA THR A 134 -1.11 6.13 -0.49
C THR A 134 -2.51 5.83 -1.03
N ASP A 135 -2.70 4.71 -1.73
CA ASP A 135 -3.98 4.25 -2.28
C ASP A 135 -4.93 3.63 -1.25
N VAL A 136 -6.22 3.52 -1.59
CA VAL A 136 -7.23 2.82 -0.76
C VAL A 136 -7.01 1.31 -0.83
N ARG A 137 -6.15 0.79 0.05
CA ARG A 137 -5.78 -0.63 0.14
C ARG A 137 -5.65 -1.08 1.60
N PRO A 138 -5.72 -2.40 1.90
CA PRO A 138 -5.57 -2.90 3.27
C PRO A 138 -4.25 -2.49 3.95
N GLU A 139 -3.20 -2.19 3.18
CA GLU A 139 -1.90 -1.78 3.68
C GLU A 139 -1.93 -0.52 4.57
N ILE A 140 -2.89 0.39 4.37
CA ILE A 140 -3.00 1.63 5.16
C ILE A 140 -3.20 1.37 6.65
N PHE A 141 -3.87 0.26 7.00
CA PHE A 141 -4.03 -0.16 8.39
C PHE A 141 -2.69 -0.57 9.00
N SER A 142 -1.81 -1.18 8.20
CA SER A 142 -0.46 -1.54 8.67
C SER A 142 0.40 -0.33 8.96
N TYR A 143 0.25 0.76 8.23
CA TYR A 143 0.96 2.01 8.54
C TYR A 143 0.53 2.56 9.89
N LEU A 144 -0.78 2.58 10.14
CA LEU A 144 -1.31 3.01 11.44
C LEU A 144 -0.81 2.15 12.59
N PHE A 145 -0.89 0.82 12.45
CA PHE A 145 -0.43 -0.09 13.49
C PHE A 145 1.09 -0.05 13.69
N LEU A 146 1.87 0.05 12.62
CA LEU A 146 3.32 0.24 12.70
C LEU A 146 3.67 1.54 13.45
N ALA A 147 2.99 2.65 13.13
CA ALA A 147 3.16 3.91 13.86
C ALA A 147 2.74 3.80 15.33
N TYR A 148 1.68 3.05 15.64
CA TYR A 148 1.29 2.76 17.01
C TYR A 148 2.36 1.98 17.78
N PHE A 149 2.94 0.94 17.19
CA PHE A 149 4.01 0.16 17.81
C PHE A 149 5.25 1.03 18.07
N LEU A 150 5.67 1.84 17.09
CA LEU A 150 6.75 2.81 17.28
C LEU A 150 6.43 3.81 18.40
N PHE A 151 5.19 4.34 18.43
CA PHE A 151 4.73 5.22 19.50
C PHE A 151 4.81 4.54 20.87
N ALA A 152 4.28 3.33 21.03
CA ALA A 152 4.29 2.61 22.29
C ALA A 152 5.72 2.33 22.78
N ILE A 153 6.60 1.88 21.87
CA ILE A 153 8.01 1.61 22.17
C ILE A 153 8.73 2.90 22.56
N PHE A 154 8.53 3.99 21.82
CA PHE A 154 9.18 5.28 22.13
C PHE A 154 8.70 5.87 23.45
N GLN A 155 7.41 5.71 23.78
CA GLN A 155 6.87 6.15 25.06
C GLN A 155 7.48 5.37 26.24
N ALA A 156 7.70 4.07 26.10
CA ALA A 156 8.43 3.28 27.07
C ALA A 156 9.91 3.71 27.14
N LYS A 157 10.61 3.68 26.01
CA LYS A 157 12.05 3.99 25.91
C LYS A 157 12.41 5.37 26.42
N TYR A 158 11.65 6.40 26.07
CA TYR A 158 12.03 7.81 26.27
C TYR A 158 11.26 8.53 27.37
N SER A 159 10.07 8.03 27.73
CA SER A 159 9.22 8.63 28.76
C SER A 159 8.92 7.68 29.93
N GLN A 160 9.45 6.45 29.92
CA GLN A 160 9.20 5.43 30.95
C GLN A 160 7.70 5.13 31.13
N LYS A 161 6.92 5.25 30.05
CA LYS A 161 5.47 5.02 30.03
C LYS A 161 5.12 3.72 29.31
N TYR A 162 5.03 2.64 30.07
CA TYR A 162 4.76 1.28 29.56
C TYR A 162 3.29 0.99 29.24
N THR A 163 2.36 1.86 29.65
CA THR A 163 0.90 1.65 29.48
C THR A 163 0.52 1.30 28.03
N TRP A 164 1.17 1.91 27.06
CA TRP A 164 0.89 1.71 25.63
C TRP A 164 1.41 0.37 25.11
N LEU A 165 2.46 -0.20 25.72
CA LEU A 165 2.98 -1.51 25.36
C LEU A 165 2.03 -2.65 25.77
N TYR A 166 1.31 -2.52 26.88
CA TYR A 166 0.33 -3.55 27.29
C TYR A 166 -0.83 -3.70 26.30
N VAL A 167 -1.08 -2.68 25.49
CA VAL A 167 -2.15 -2.68 24.48
C VAL A 167 -1.67 -3.27 23.15
N THR A 168 -0.36 -3.43 22.92
CA THR A 168 0.15 -3.94 21.63
C THR A 168 -0.34 -5.35 21.29
N PRO A 169 -0.55 -6.31 22.20
CA PRO A 169 -1.12 -7.61 21.84
C PRO A 169 -2.56 -7.51 21.30
N LEU A 170 -3.37 -6.58 21.82
CA LEU A 170 -4.72 -6.35 21.31
C LEU A 170 -4.69 -5.66 19.94
N VAL A 171 -3.78 -4.70 19.75
CA VAL A 171 -3.56 -4.09 18.43
C VAL A 171 -3.05 -5.12 17.43
N GLN A 172 -2.18 -6.04 17.86
CA GLN A 172 -1.66 -7.13 17.04
C GLN A 172 -2.77 -8.07 16.59
N LEU A 173 -3.70 -8.44 17.48
CA LEU A 173 -4.85 -9.27 17.16
C LEU A 173 -5.68 -8.67 16.02
N VAL A 174 -5.94 -7.37 16.07
CA VAL A 174 -6.65 -6.66 15.00
C VAL A 174 -5.79 -6.61 13.73
N TRP A 175 -4.50 -6.25 13.85
CA TRP A 175 -3.60 -6.12 12.72
C TRP A 175 -3.46 -7.40 11.90
N THR A 176 -3.31 -8.55 12.58
CA THR A 176 -3.21 -9.87 11.95
C THR A 176 -4.39 -10.21 11.04
N ASN A 177 -5.57 -9.66 11.30
CA ASN A 177 -6.76 -9.87 10.49
C ASN A 177 -6.96 -8.79 9.41
N MET A 178 -6.18 -7.71 9.45
CA MET A 178 -6.29 -6.57 8.54
C MET A 178 -5.33 -6.67 7.35
N HIS A 179 -4.08 -7.05 7.56
CA HIS A 179 -3.07 -7.05 6.49
C HIS A 179 -1.82 -7.86 6.83
N ILE A 180 -1.14 -8.37 5.79
CA ILE A 180 0.00 -9.31 5.90
C ILE A 180 1.24 -8.75 6.63
N TYR A 181 1.37 -7.42 6.74
CA TYR A 181 2.49 -6.79 7.45
C TYR A 181 2.44 -6.92 8.98
N PHE A 182 1.48 -7.65 9.54
CA PHE A 182 1.35 -7.85 10.99
C PHE A 182 2.62 -8.42 11.66
N ILE A 183 3.48 -9.13 10.92
CA ILE A 183 4.80 -9.63 11.36
C ILE A 183 5.72 -8.51 11.86
N LEU A 184 5.59 -7.30 11.32
CA LEU A 184 6.43 -6.17 11.72
C LEU A 184 6.25 -5.79 13.20
N GLY A 185 5.08 -6.03 13.79
CA GLY A 185 4.80 -5.76 15.20
C GLY A 185 5.70 -6.56 16.16
N PRO A 186 5.65 -7.90 16.16
CA PRO A 186 6.53 -8.74 16.97
C PRO A 186 8.02 -8.52 16.67
N MET A 187 8.38 -8.23 15.42
CA MET A 187 9.76 -7.87 15.05
C MET A 187 10.24 -6.64 15.81
N LEU A 188 9.45 -5.55 15.84
CA LEU A 188 9.80 -4.34 16.59
C LEU A 188 9.91 -4.59 18.09
N LEU A 189 8.98 -5.34 18.68
CA LEU A 189 9.05 -5.68 20.10
C LEU A 189 10.28 -6.54 20.43
N GLY A 190 10.65 -7.46 19.54
CA GLY A 190 11.89 -8.25 19.65
C GLY A 190 13.15 -7.38 19.61
N LEU A 191 13.24 -6.45 18.65
CA LEU A 191 14.34 -5.49 18.58
C LEU A 191 14.41 -4.60 19.85
N PHE A 192 13.26 -4.22 20.41
CA PHE A 192 13.20 -3.45 21.64
C PHE A 192 13.61 -4.27 22.88
N ALA A 193 13.25 -5.55 22.93
CA ALA A 193 13.72 -6.46 23.98
C ALA A 193 15.25 -6.60 23.94
N ILE A 194 15.84 -6.72 22.75
CA ILE A 194 17.30 -6.77 22.55
C ILE A 194 17.96 -5.47 23.04
N ASP A 195 17.39 -4.31 22.69
CA ASP A 195 17.85 -3.00 23.17
C ASP A 195 17.88 -2.93 24.71
N ARG A 196 16.81 -3.36 25.39
CA ARG A 196 16.78 -3.40 26.86
C ARG A 196 17.78 -4.40 27.45
N TRP A 197 17.86 -5.59 26.86
CA TRP A 197 18.75 -6.65 27.33
C TRP A 197 20.23 -6.24 27.26
N ILE A 198 20.68 -5.66 26.14
CA ILE A 198 22.06 -5.17 26.00
C ILE A 198 22.35 -4.02 26.97
N ASN A 199 21.36 -3.18 27.24
CA ASN A 199 21.45 -2.11 28.25
C ASN A 199 21.33 -2.61 29.70
N ARG A 200 21.16 -3.92 29.92
CA ARG A 200 20.94 -4.55 31.25
C ARG A 200 19.73 -3.96 31.99
N ASP A 201 18.76 -3.43 31.26
CA ASP A 201 17.51 -2.90 31.79
C ASP A 201 16.56 -4.07 32.09
N PRO A 202 16.12 -4.28 33.36
CA PRO A 202 15.32 -5.44 33.76
C PRO A 202 13.99 -5.56 32.99
N ASP A 203 13.53 -4.48 32.36
CA ASP A 203 12.30 -4.44 31.58
C ASP A 203 12.35 -5.32 30.32
N TRP A 204 13.53 -5.83 29.91
CA TRP A 204 13.63 -6.79 28.80
C TRP A 204 12.74 -8.03 29.00
N ARG A 205 12.57 -8.50 30.25
CA ARG A 205 11.70 -9.64 30.58
C ARG A 205 10.23 -9.33 30.35
N LEU A 206 9.82 -8.09 30.67
CA LEU A 206 8.47 -7.63 30.43
C LEU A 206 8.20 -7.57 28.93
N ILE A 207 9.12 -6.98 28.16
CA ILE A 207 8.97 -6.85 26.71
C ILE A 207 8.92 -8.23 26.05
N VAL A 208 9.77 -9.19 26.45
CA VAL A 208 9.70 -10.58 25.95
C VAL A 208 8.32 -11.20 26.19
N LYS A 209 7.70 -10.99 27.36
CA LYS A 209 6.33 -11.47 27.61
C LYS A 209 5.31 -10.81 26.67
N ILE A 210 5.40 -9.50 26.48
CA ILE A 210 4.52 -8.76 25.56
C ILE A 210 4.72 -9.21 24.11
N THR A 211 5.97 -9.46 23.69
CA THR A 211 6.30 -10.07 22.40
C THR A 211 5.66 -11.45 22.28
N GLY A 212 5.74 -12.30 23.31
CA GLY A 212 5.10 -13.61 23.35
C GLY A 212 3.58 -13.53 23.17
N PHE A 213 2.89 -12.64 23.89
CA PHE A 213 1.46 -12.42 23.71
C PHE A 213 1.11 -11.88 22.31
N SER A 214 1.95 -11.01 21.75
CA SER A 214 1.77 -10.51 20.38
C SER A 214 1.97 -11.63 19.35
N LEU A 215 2.92 -12.54 19.54
CA LEU A 215 3.09 -13.73 18.71
C LEU A 215 1.91 -14.69 18.81
N ILE A 216 1.33 -14.88 20.00
CA ILE A 216 0.10 -15.68 20.15
C ILE A 216 -1.06 -15.02 19.39
N ALA A 217 -1.18 -13.70 19.45
CA ALA A 217 -2.22 -12.96 18.75
C ALA A 217 -2.15 -13.14 17.22
N THR A 218 -0.98 -13.42 16.63
CA THR A 218 -0.86 -13.65 15.18
C THR A 218 -1.52 -14.96 14.71
N VAL A 219 -1.70 -15.92 15.61
CA VAL A 219 -2.37 -17.19 15.32
C VAL A 219 -3.90 -17.05 15.39
N ILE A 220 -4.42 -15.97 15.97
CA ILE A 220 -5.86 -15.73 16.09
C ILE A 220 -6.38 -15.06 14.81
N ASN A 221 -6.54 -15.89 13.77
CA ASN A 221 -7.10 -15.54 12.47
C ASN A 221 -7.85 -16.77 11.90
N PRO A 222 -8.69 -16.62 10.85
CA PRO A 222 -9.48 -17.73 10.29
C PRO A 222 -8.66 -18.96 9.87
N ASN A 223 -7.38 -18.77 9.50
CA ASN A 223 -6.47 -19.80 9.00
C ASN A 223 -5.46 -20.27 10.06
N GLY A 224 -5.60 -19.84 11.32
CA GLY A 224 -4.72 -20.25 12.43
C GLY A 224 -3.24 -20.04 12.15
N ILE A 225 -2.45 -21.11 12.33
CA ILE A 225 -0.99 -21.09 12.12
C ILE A 225 -0.61 -20.87 10.65
N TYR A 226 -1.42 -21.36 9.69
CA TYR A 226 -1.15 -21.16 8.27
C TYR A 226 -1.27 -19.68 7.89
N GLY A 227 -2.27 -18.98 8.43
CA GLY A 227 -2.38 -17.52 8.31
C GLY A 227 -1.19 -16.79 8.92
N ALA A 228 -0.74 -17.22 10.10
CA ALA A 228 0.42 -16.62 10.78
C ALA A 228 1.73 -16.78 9.98
N LEU A 229 1.88 -17.88 9.23
CA LEU A 229 3.05 -18.18 8.41
C LEU A 229 2.96 -17.66 6.96
N THR A 230 1.79 -17.19 6.53
CA THR A 230 1.55 -16.69 5.16
C THR A 230 2.55 -15.62 4.71
N PRO A 231 2.95 -14.62 5.53
CA PRO A 231 3.94 -13.61 5.10
C PRO A 231 5.28 -14.17 4.61
N PHE A 232 5.68 -15.35 5.09
CA PHE A 232 6.95 -15.99 4.71
C PHE A 232 6.84 -16.88 3.47
N ASN A 233 5.62 -17.33 3.15
CA ASN A 233 5.39 -18.33 2.11
C ASN A 233 4.68 -17.76 0.87
N ILE A 234 4.01 -16.61 1.00
CA ILE A 234 3.12 -16.07 -0.04
C ILE A 234 3.83 -15.88 -1.39
N LEU A 235 5.08 -15.42 -1.39
CA LEU A 235 5.84 -15.19 -2.62
C LEU A 235 6.19 -16.49 -3.36
N ASN A 236 6.26 -17.63 -2.67
CA ASN A 236 6.53 -18.93 -3.30
C ASN A 236 5.35 -19.41 -4.15
N SER A 237 4.15 -18.89 -3.89
CA SER A 237 2.93 -19.24 -4.62
C SER A 237 2.70 -18.35 -5.84
N TYR A 238 3.55 -17.35 -6.09
CA TYR A 238 3.31 -16.36 -7.15
C TYR A 238 3.76 -16.91 -8.51
N GLY A 239 2.80 -17.28 -9.34
CA GLY A 239 3.05 -17.57 -10.76
C GLY A 239 3.12 -16.32 -11.65
N TYR A 240 2.76 -15.15 -11.09
CA TYR A 240 2.67 -13.88 -11.81
C TYR A 240 3.55 -12.82 -11.13
N SER A 241 4.39 -12.15 -11.92
CA SER A 241 5.32 -11.14 -11.41
C SER A 241 4.61 -9.83 -11.11
N ILE A 242 4.61 -9.42 -9.83
CA ILE A 242 4.10 -8.11 -9.40
C ILE A 242 5.26 -7.13 -9.28
N VAL A 243 5.14 -5.97 -9.93
CA VAL A 243 6.15 -4.89 -9.94
C VAL A 243 6.52 -4.46 -8.52
N GLU A 244 5.52 -4.35 -7.64
CA GLU A 244 5.70 -3.91 -6.24
C GLU A 244 6.57 -4.87 -5.41
N ASN A 245 6.64 -6.15 -5.79
CA ASN A 245 7.43 -7.19 -5.12
C ASN A 245 8.86 -7.29 -5.67
N GLN A 246 9.22 -6.46 -6.66
CA GLN A 246 10.57 -6.45 -7.21
C GLN A 246 11.49 -5.56 -6.37
N SER A 247 12.77 -5.92 -6.38
CA SER A 247 13.80 -5.10 -5.73
C SER A 247 13.99 -3.77 -6.43
N ILE A 248 14.45 -2.79 -5.66
CA ILE A 248 14.74 -1.44 -6.17
C ILE A 248 15.81 -1.48 -7.27
N LEU A 249 16.81 -2.36 -7.12
CA LEU A 249 17.88 -2.51 -8.10
C LEU A 249 17.37 -3.10 -9.42
N PHE A 250 16.47 -4.10 -9.34
CA PHE A 250 15.84 -4.67 -10.52
C PHE A 250 15.07 -3.59 -11.29
N ILE A 251 14.15 -2.87 -10.63
CA ILE A 251 13.31 -1.87 -11.28
C ILE A 251 14.12 -0.70 -11.86
N LYS A 252 15.19 -0.29 -11.16
CA LYS A 252 16.11 0.74 -11.65
C LYS A 252 16.75 0.36 -13.00
N ASN A 253 17.09 -0.91 -13.21
CA ASN A 253 17.71 -1.38 -14.46
C ASN A 253 16.76 -1.28 -15.67
N TYR A 254 15.44 -1.28 -15.44
CA TYR A 254 14.44 -1.08 -16.50
C TYR A 254 14.09 0.40 -16.73
N GLY A 255 14.71 1.34 -16.01
CA GLY A 255 14.45 2.77 -16.15
C GLY A 255 13.09 3.24 -15.62
N ILE A 256 12.40 2.38 -14.85
CA ILE A 256 11.07 2.66 -14.31
C ILE A 256 11.23 3.29 -12.92
N LEU A 257 10.39 4.28 -12.58
CA LEU A 257 10.34 4.92 -11.25
C LEU A 257 11.65 5.57 -10.76
N LEU A 258 12.56 5.95 -11.67
CA LEU A 258 13.90 6.43 -11.32
C LEU A 258 13.92 7.57 -10.29
N THR A 259 13.02 8.55 -10.43
CA THR A 259 12.92 9.67 -9.48
C THR A 259 12.60 9.19 -8.07
N ARG A 260 11.65 8.25 -7.92
CA ARG A 260 11.22 7.70 -6.61
C ARG A 260 12.32 6.88 -5.97
N ILE A 261 12.99 6.04 -6.77
CA ILE A 261 14.15 5.25 -6.34
C ILE A 261 15.28 6.17 -5.85
N ASN A 262 15.57 7.24 -6.59
CA ASN A 262 16.61 8.19 -6.21
C ASN A 262 16.26 8.94 -4.92
N ILE A 263 14.99 9.33 -4.74
CA ILE A 263 14.50 9.92 -3.48
C ILE A 263 14.70 8.96 -2.32
N PHE A 264 14.32 7.69 -2.46
CA PHE A 264 14.52 6.67 -1.43
C PHE A 264 16.01 6.45 -1.10
N ILE A 265 16.87 6.32 -2.12
CA ILE A 265 18.31 6.14 -1.93
C ILE A 265 18.90 7.35 -1.18
N LEU A 266 18.55 8.57 -1.60
CA LEU A 266 19.01 9.79 -0.94
C LEU A 266 18.50 9.86 0.50
N ALA A 267 17.22 9.57 0.74
CA ALA A 267 16.65 9.51 2.08
C ALA A 267 17.38 8.49 2.96
N THR A 268 17.74 7.32 2.40
CA THR A 268 18.49 6.27 3.10
C THR A 268 19.92 6.70 3.42
N ILE A 269 20.61 7.36 2.50
CA ILE A 269 21.94 7.92 2.75
C ILE A 269 21.87 8.95 3.89
N LEU A 270 20.93 9.90 3.80
CA LEU A 270 20.74 10.91 4.83
C LEU A 270 20.36 10.29 6.18
N PHE A 271 19.51 9.26 6.16
CA PHE A 271 19.13 8.49 7.34
C PHE A 271 20.36 7.94 8.07
N TRP A 272 21.22 7.21 7.36
CA TRP A 272 22.42 6.61 7.96
C TRP A 272 23.47 7.65 8.37
N LEU A 273 23.66 8.71 7.58
CA LEU A 273 24.55 9.82 7.95
C LEU A 273 24.08 10.54 9.23
N SER A 274 22.77 10.61 9.46
CA SER A 274 22.21 11.26 10.65
C SER A 274 22.61 10.58 11.97
N PHE A 275 22.94 9.28 11.94
CA PHE A 275 23.41 8.57 13.13
C PHE A 275 24.82 8.99 13.56
N ILE A 276 25.68 9.46 12.66
CA ILE A 276 27.08 9.81 13.00
C ILE A 276 27.16 10.81 14.18
N PRO A 277 26.54 12.01 14.12
CA PRO A 277 26.56 12.94 15.25
C PRO A 277 25.75 12.43 16.45
N ALA A 278 24.63 11.74 16.21
CA ALA A 278 23.76 11.23 17.27
C ALA A 278 24.48 10.19 18.16
N LEU A 279 25.18 9.24 17.53
CA LEU A 279 25.95 8.21 18.19
C LEU A 279 27.18 8.78 18.89
N LYS A 280 27.87 9.78 18.31
CA LYS A 280 28.99 10.47 18.97
C LYS A 280 28.56 11.16 20.27
N ARG A 281 27.35 11.72 20.30
CA ARG A 281 26.84 12.49 21.45
C ARG A 281 26.29 11.60 22.57
N HIS A 282 25.63 10.50 22.24
CA HIS A 282 24.83 9.71 23.18
C HIS A 282 25.31 8.26 23.35
N GLY A 283 26.29 7.84 22.55
CA GLY A 283 26.80 6.48 22.53
C GLY A 283 25.88 5.48 21.81
N PHE A 284 26.49 4.40 21.30
CA PHE A 284 25.76 3.37 20.54
C PHE A 284 24.70 2.64 21.36
N LYS A 285 24.95 2.39 22.64
CA LYS A 285 24.03 1.68 23.53
C LYS A 285 22.66 2.34 23.64
N SER A 286 22.59 3.67 23.52
CA SER A 286 21.34 4.44 23.56
C SER A 286 20.49 4.27 22.29
N TYR A 287 21.08 3.80 21.19
CA TYR A 287 20.49 3.78 19.84
C TYR A 287 20.30 2.37 19.26
N ILE A 288 20.41 1.31 20.08
CA ILE A 288 20.34 -0.08 19.59
C ILE A 288 19.02 -0.35 18.87
N PHE A 289 17.89 0.04 19.47
CA PHE A 289 16.58 -0.12 18.84
C PHE A 289 16.47 0.62 17.52
N GLU A 290 16.90 1.89 17.45
CA GLU A 290 16.79 2.75 16.28
C GLU A 290 17.69 2.26 15.15
N VAL A 291 18.92 1.84 15.46
CA VAL A 291 19.85 1.27 14.47
C VAL A 291 19.34 -0.08 13.98
N GLY A 292 18.90 -0.98 14.86
CA GLY A 292 18.38 -2.29 14.48
C GLY A 292 17.12 -2.17 13.63
N THR A 293 16.19 -1.30 14.01
CA THR A 293 14.97 -1.02 13.25
C THR A 293 15.31 -0.33 11.93
N GLY A 294 16.19 0.67 11.95
CA GLY A 294 16.67 1.34 10.74
C GLY A 294 17.30 0.37 9.75
N LEU A 295 18.10 -0.59 10.24
CA LEU A 295 18.73 -1.63 9.41
C LEU A 295 17.68 -2.57 8.81
N ALA A 296 16.77 -3.09 9.64
CA ALA A 296 15.72 -4.00 9.18
C ALA A 296 14.87 -3.38 8.07
N PHE A 297 14.37 -2.15 8.26
CA PHE A 297 13.53 -1.49 7.27
C PHE A 297 14.31 -0.97 6.07
N THR A 298 15.60 -0.67 6.20
CA THR A 298 16.48 -0.40 5.05
C THR A 298 16.56 -1.64 4.15
N ILE A 299 16.86 -2.80 4.74
CA ILE A 299 16.96 -4.08 4.00
C ILE A 299 15.63 -4.38 3.31
N LEU A 300 14.51 -4.33 4.05
CA LEU A 300 13.18 -4.55 3.49
C LEU A 300 12.85 -3.57 2.35
N GLY A 301 13.21 -2.30 2.49
CA GLY A 301 12.99 -1.28 1.46
C GLY A 301 13.77 -1.55 0.17
N PHE A 302 15.03 -1.99 0.27
CA PHE A 302 15.82 -2.38 -0.90
C PHE A 302 15.35 -3.68 -1.55
N ASP A 303 14.82 -4.60 -0.74
CA ASP A 303 14.32 -5.91 -1.16
C ASP A 303 13.05 -5.82 -2.01
N MET A 304 12.09 -4.95 -1.61
CA MET A 304 10.82 -4.77 -2.35
C MET A 304 10.31 -3.34 -2.31
N ILE A 305 9.82 -2.83 -3.45
CA ILE A 305 9.23 -1.48 -3.57
C ILE A 305 8.03 -1.29 -2.63
N ARG A 306 7.21 -2.31 -2.40
CA ARG A 306 6.08 -2.20 -1.46
C ARG A 306 6.50 -1.82 -0.04
N ASN A 307 7.74 -2.12 0.34
CA ASN A 307 8.26 -1.81 1.67
C ASN A 307 8.73 -0.35 1.83
N LEU A 308 8.64 0.50 0.79
CA LEU A 308 8.91 1.93 0.89
C LEU A 308 7.97 2.65 1.86
N GLY A 309 6.70 2.25 1.91
CA GLY A 309 5.72 2.77 2.87
C GLY A 309 6.14 2.49 4.32
N PRO A 310 6.31 1.23 4.73
CA PRO A 310 6.81 0.87 6.05
C PRO A 310 8.16 1.51 6.40
N TYR A 311 9.09 1.60 5.44
CA TYR A 311 10.36 2.29 5.64
C TYR A 311 10.15 3.77 6.00
N ALA A 312 9.28 4.50 5.28
CA ALA A 312 9.01 5.90 5.57
C ALA A 312 8.46 6.10 7.00
N ILE A 313 7.57 5.22 7.47
CA ILE A 313 6.99 5.27 8.82
C ILE A 313 8.07 5.15 9.91
N VAL A 314 9.10 4.33 9.68
CA VAL A 314 10.25 4.15 10.59
C VAL A 314 11.26 5.29 10.46
N PHE A 315 11.54 5.71 9.22
CA PHE A 315 12.47 6.78 8.89
C PHE A 315 12.09 8.08 9.60
N ILE A 316 10.82 8.50 9.52
CA ILE A 316 10.36 9.82 9.99
C ILE A 316 10.75 10.11 11.46
N PRO A 317 10.31 9.31 12.46
CA PRO A 317 10.57 9.64 13.86
C PRO A 317 12.05 9.48 14.24
N ILE A 318 12.75 8.49 13.69
CA ILE A 318 14.17 8.24 14.00
C ILE A 318 15.05 9.33 13.38
N PHE A 319 14.82 9.67 12.10
CA PHE A 319 15.55 10.74 11.44
C PHE A 319 15.31 12.08 12.12
N ALA A 320 14.08 12.37 12.54
CA ALA A 320 13.76 13.60 13.29
C ALA A 320 14.50 13.69 14.63
N LEU A 321 14.65 12.59 15.38
CA LEU A 321 15.45 12.53 16.61
C LEU A 321 16.94 12.82 16.34
N ASN A 322 17.49 12.22 15.28
CA ASN A 322 18.88 12.43 14.89
C ASN A 322 19.12 13.89 14.42
N LEU A 323 18.22 14.45 13.62
CA LEU A 323 18.27 15.84 13.18
C LEU A 323 18.17 16.83 14.35
N GLN A 324 17.33 16.56 15.35
CA GLN A 324 17.28 17.37 16.58
C GLN A 324 18.65 17.41 17.27
N SER A 325 19.35 16.28 17.32
CA SER A 325 20.67 16.15 17.95
C SER A 325 21.77 16.88 17.17
N TRP A 326 21.59 17.06 15.86
CA TRP A 326 22.57 17.70 14.98
C TRP A 326 22.36 19.20 14.81
N LEU A 327 21.14 19.63 14.46
CA LEU A 327 20.87 21.01 14.04
C LEU A 327 20.70 21.95 15.25
N PHE A 328 19.92 21.53 16.25
CA PHE A 328 19.46 22.43 17.31
C PHE A 328 20.47 22.82 18.40
N PRO A 329 21.57 22.09 18.65
CA PRO A 329 22.66 22.60 19.49
C PRO A 329 23.36 23.81 18.87
N THR A 330 23.35 23.91 17.54
CA THR A 330 24.09 24.92 16.75
C THR A 330 23.26 26.17 16.50
N PHE A 331 21.93 26.03 16.41
CA PHE A 331 21.01 27.15 16.26
C PHE A 331 20.52 27.65 17.62
N ASN A 332 21.24 28.57 18.27
CA ASN A 332 20.72 29.24 19.48
C ASN A 332 20.14 30.64 19.22
N ASN A 333 20.36 31.20 18.02
CA ASN A 333 19.86 32.51 17.64
C ASN A 333 18.37 32.48 17.25
N TYR A 334 17.55 33.26 17.95
CA TYR A 334 16.09 33.30 17.74
C TYR A 334 15.70 33.82 16.34
N LYS A 335 16.46 34.76 15.75
CA LYS A 335 16.16 35.30 14.42
C LYS A 335 16.34 34.23 13.34
N ILE A 336 17.41 33.45 13.44
CA ILE A 336 17.68 32.35 12.52
C ILE A 336 16.57 31.30 12.64
N LYS A 337 16.21 30.88 13.87
CA LYS A 337 15.09 29.95 14.08
C LYS A 337 13.80 30.45 13.45
N ALA A 338 13.41 31.69 13.72
CA ALA A 338 12.19 32.28 13.17
C ALA A 338 12.24 32.30 11.63
N GLY A 339 13.37 32.71 11.05
CA GLY A 339 13.58 32.67 9.60
C GLY A 339 13.43 31.26 9.02
N THR A 340 14.00 30.23 9.66
CA THR A 340 13.84 28.83 9.22
C THR A 340 12.39 28.37 9.29
N TYR A 341 11.65 28.74 10.33
CA TYR A 341 10.21 28.43 10.41
C TYR A 341 9.41 29.15 9.31
N VAL A 342 9.73 30.40 8.99
CA VAL A 342 9.09 31.12 7.88
C VAL A 342 9.38 30.43 6.55
N ILE A 343 10.62 30.02 6.31
CA ILE A 343 11.01 29.29 5.08
C ILE A 343 10.27 27.95 4.99
N ILE A 344 10.23 27.15 6.06
CA ILE A 344 9.55 25.85 5.99
C ILE A 344 8.03 26.01 5.81
N ILE A 345 7.43 27.04 6.41
CA ILE A 345 6.02 27.40 6.20
C ILE A 345 5.80 27.77 4.73
N ALA A 346 6.65 28.61 4.16
CA ALA A 346 6.55 29.01 2.74
C ALA A 346 6.70 27.81 1.80
N ILE A 347 7.65 26.90 2.06
CA ILE A 347 7.81 25.65 1.31
C ILE A 347 6.54 24.80 1.42
N CYS A 348 6.01 24.59 2.62
CA CYS A 348 4.81 23.76 2.78
C CYS A 348 3.57 24.38 2.12
N LEU A 349 3.41 25.71 2.18
CA LEU A 349 2.31 26.42 1.49
C LEU A 349 2.45 26.34 -0.03
N PHE A 350 3.67 26.50 -0.55
CA PHE A 350 3.95 26.33 -1.98
C PHE A 350 3.64 24.89 -2.43
N SER A 351 4.12 23.89 -1.69
CA SER A 351 3.82 22.48 -1.95
C SER A 351 2.33 22.19 -1.86
N LEU A 352 1.63 22.77 -0.89
CA LEU A 352 0.18 22.61 -0.74
C LEU A 352 -0.55 23.15 -1.98
N ASN A 353 -0.20 24.35 -2.44
CA ASN A 353 -0.76 24.88 -3.68
C ASN A 353 -0.40 24.00 -4.89
N ALA A 354 0.83 23.48 -4.99
CA ALA A 354 1.23 22.59 -6.07
C ALA A 354 0.44 21.26 -6.07
N VAL A 355 0.08 20.74 -4.90
CA VAL A 355 -0.80 19.57 -4.75
C VAL A 355 -2.21 19.88 -5.22
N VAL A 356 -2.81 20.96 -4.71
CA VAL A 356 -4.18 21.37 -5.08
C VAL A 356 -4.32 21.67 -6.58
N ASP A 357 -3.29 22.27 -7.20
CA ASP A 357 -3.25 22.57 -8.64
C ASP A 357 -2.81 21.36 -9.52
N ASN A 358 -2.66 20.17 -8.94
CA ASN A 358 -2.17 18.95 -9.59
C ASN A 358 -0.76 19.04 -10.20
N LYS A 359 -0.01 20.13 -9.96
CA LYS A 359 1.37 20.31 -10.44
C LYS A 359 2.31 19.31 -9.79
N PHE A 360 2.07 18.98 -8.53
CA PHE A 360 2.83 18.00 -7.77
C PHE A 360 2.72 16.59 -8.38
N TYR A 361 1.50 16.12 -8.67
CA TYR A 361 1.29 14.78 -9.25
C TYR A 361 1.91 14.67 -10.64
N ARG A 362 1.77 15.71 -11.48
CA ARG A 362 2.46 15.79 -12.78
C ARG A 362 3.98 15.72 -12.65
N TRP A 363 4.56 16.47 -11.71
CA TRP A 363 6.00 16.43 -11.43
C TRP A 363 6.45 15.05 -10.94
N ALA A 364 5.65 14.40 -10.10
CA ALA A 364 5.91 13.06 -9.58
C ALA A 364 5.67 11.93 -10.59
N GLY A 365 5.15 12.26 -11.78
CA GLY A 365 4.72 11.29 -12.79
C GLY A 365 3.63 10.35 -12.27
N SER A 366 2.77 10.82 -11.35
CA SER A 366 1.61 10.07 -10.89
C SER A 366 0.38 10.39 -11.75
N GLY A 367 -0.48 9.38 -11.96
CA GLY A 367 -1.81 9.55 -12.54
C GLY A 367 -2.84 10.09 -11.53
N ASP A 368 -2.44 10.26 -10.27
CA ASP A 368 -3.29 10.83 -9.23
C ASP A 368 -3.62 12.30 -9.48
N ILE A 369 -4.80 12.70 -8.99
CA ILE A 369 -5.23 14.10 -8.93
C ILE A 369 -5.77 14.41 -7.54
N PHE A 370 -5.54 15.62 -7.06
CA PHE A 370 -6.08 16.11 -5.81
C PHE A 370 -7.62 16.10 -5.84
N GLY A 371 -8.21 15.64 -4.73
CA GLY A 371 -9.65 15.68 -4.52
C GLY A 371 -10.26 14.30 -4.31
N LEU A 372 -11.57 14.23 -4.55
CA LEU A 372 -12.40 13.04 -4.31
C LEU A 372 -12.89 12.41 -5.61
N GLU A 373 -12.12 12.56 -6.68
CA GLU A 373 -12.46 11.96 -7.96
C GLU A 373 -12.30 10.43 -7.88
N VAL A 374 -13.21 9.72 -8.52
CA VAL A 374 -13.19 8.27 -8.59
C VAL A 374 -13.13 7.94 -10.08
N SER A 375 -12.08 7.24 -10.50
CA SER A 375 -11.95 6.81 -11.89
C SER A 375 -13.16 5.98 -12.30
N ALA A 376 -13.66 6.19 -13.52
CA ALA A 376 -14.69 5.32 -14.09
C ALA A 376 -14.15 3.89 -14.27
N GLY A 377 -12.84 3.73 -14.43
CA GLY A 377 -12.20 2.45 -14.72
C GLY A 377 -12.86 1.77 -15.91
N ALA A 378 -13.15 0.47 -15.78
CA ALA A 378 -13.82 -0.32 -16.79
C ALA A 378 -15.37 -0.22 -16.77
N GLU A 379 -15.95 0.88 -16.28
CA GLU A 379 -17.41 1.03 -16.16
C GLU A 379 -18.14 0.91 -17.50
N GLY A 380 -17.64 1.59 -18.53
CA GLY A 380 -18.23 1.59 -19.86
C GLY A 380 -18.31 0.17 -20.44
N GLY A 381 -17.18 -0.55 -20.45
CA GLY A 381 -17.16 -1.95 -20.86
C GLY A 381 -18.06 -2.85 -20.01
N ALA A 382 -18.09 -2.68 -18.68
CA ALA A 382 -18.95 -3.48 -17.80
C ALA A 382 -20.45 -3.25 -18.07
N ASN A 383 -20.84 -2.00 -18.37
CA ASN A 383 -22.20 -1.67 -18.78
C ASN A 383 -22.51 -2.25 -20.16
N PHE A 384 -21.60 -2.18 -21.11
CA PHE A 384 -21.75 -2.80 -22.42
C PHE A 384 -22.03 -4.32 -22.32
N VAL A 385 -21.31 -5.04 -21.44
CA VAL A 385 -21.55 -6.46 -21.16
C VAL A 385 -22.96 -6.70 -20.62
N LYS A 386 -23.45 -5.86 -19.70
CA LYS A 386 -24.79 -5.95 -19.11
C LYS A 386 -25.89 -5.66 -20.14
N ASP A 387 -25.76 -4.56 -20.86
CA ASP A 387 -26.78 -4.04 -21.78
C ASP A 387 -27.00 -5.00 -22.96
N ASN A 388 -25.92 -5.63 -23.44
CA ASN A 388 -25.98 -6.63 -24.51
C ASN A 388 -26.14 -8.07 -23.98
N LYS A 389 -26.29 -8.26 -22.66
CA LYS A 389 -26.44 -9.56 -22.00
C LYS A 389 -25.39 -10.58 -22.45
N LEU A 390 -24.14 -10.12 -22.57
CA LEU A 390 -23.06 -10.94 -23.08
C LEU A 390 -22.75 -12.05 -22.06
N ALA A 391 -22.90 -13.30 -22.48
CA ALA A 391 -22.68 -14.46 -21.62
C ALA A 391 -21.20 -14.84 -21.60
N GLY A 392 -20.69 -15.29 -20.46
CA GLY A 392 -19.35 -15.88 -20.36
C GLY A 392 -19.28 -17.25 -21.03
N PRO A 393 -18.11 -17.91 -20.97
CA PRO A 393 -16.93 -17.51 -20.19
C PRO A 393 -16.14 -16.33 -20.79
N VAL A 394 -15.68 -15.41 -19.94
CA VAL A 394 -14.85 -14.25 -20.31
C VAL A 394 -13.38 -14.57 -20.21
N PHE A 395 -12.56 -14.12 -21.17
CA PHE A 395 -11.11 -13.98 -20.97
C PHE A 395 -10.80 -12.53 -20.62
N ASN A 396 -10.20 -12.28 -19.46
CA ASN A 396 -9.79 -10.95 -19.02
C ASN A 396 -8.33 -10.94 -18.60
N ASN A 397 -7.67 -9.77 -18.64
CA ASN A 397 -6.35 -9.62 -18.06
C ASN A 397 -6.38 -9.37 -16.55
N PHE A 398 -5.20 -9.50 -15.94
CA PHE A 398 -4.98 -9.68 -14.50
C PHE A 398 -5.65 -8.60 -13.65
N ASP A 399 -5.34 -7.32 -13.93
CA ASP A 399 -5.81 -6.21 -13.10
C ASP A 399 -7.33 -6.03 -13.23
N VAL A 400 -7.86 -5.94 -14.46
CA VAL A 400 -9.29 -5.63 -14.69
C VAL A 400 -10.27 -6.67 -14.12
N GLY A 401 -9.78 -7.87 -13.78
CA GLY A 401 -10.55 -8.91 -13.13
C GLY A 401 -11.24 -8.45 -11.85
N SER A 402 -10.59 -7.62 -11.03
CA SER A 402 -11.18 -7.10 -9.79
C SER A 402 -12.39 -6.19 -10.06
N TYR A 403 -12.36 -5.42 -11.15
CA TYR A 403 -13.49 -4.59 -11.55
C TYR A 403 -14.67 -5.43 -12.04
N LEU A 404 -14.40 -6.46 -12.85
CA LEU A 404 -15.41 -7.39 -13.33
C LEU A 404 -16.08 -8.14 -12.16
N ILE A 405 -15.31 -8.59 -11.17
CA ILE A 405 -15.82 -9.19 -9.94
C ILE A 405 -16.81 -8.24 -9.25
N TRP A 406 -16.45 -6.96 -9.13
CA TRP A 406 -17.30 -6.00 -8.44
C TRP A 406 -18.64 -5.77 -9.16
N LYS A 407 -18.61 -5.62 -10.48
CA LYS A 407 -19.79 -5.21 -11.26
C LYS A 407 -20.62 -6.36 -11.81
N LEU A 408 -20.04 -7.56 -12.02
CA LEU A 408 -20.67 -8.66 -12.77
C LEU A 408 -20.85 -9.96 -11.97
N TYR A 409 -20.14 -10.17 -10.85
CA TYR A 409 -20.34 -11.37 -10.02
C TYR A 409 -21.69 -11.34 -9.28
N PRO A 410 -22.48 -12.43 -9.23
CA PRO A 410 -22.11 -13.81 -9.57
C PRO A 410 -22.41 -14.22 -11.02
N ASN A 411 -23.04 -13.37 -11.81
CA ASN A 411 -23.49 -13.73 -13.17
C ASN A 411 -22.32 -13.97 -14.13
N GLN A 412 -21.18 -13.31 -13.91
CA GLN A 412 -19.92 -13.60 -14.59
C GLN A 412 -18.83 -13.90 -13.57
N LYS A 413 -18.14 -15.02 -13.78
CA LYS A 413 -16.87 -15.35 -13.13
C LYS A 413 -15.73 -14.95 -14.05
N VAL A 414 -14.57 -14.62 -13.49
CA VAL A 414 -13.41 -14.12 -14.24
C VAL A 414 -12.46 -15.26 -14.62
N PHE A 415 -11.64 -15.04 -15.66
CA PHE A 415 -10.57 -15.96 -16.03
C PHE A 415 -9.41 -15.89 -15.03
N VAL A 416 -9.11 -14.65 -14.59
CA VAL A 416 -8.06 -14.32 -13.62
C VAL A 416 -8.42 -13.02 -12.88
N ASP A 417 -7.81 -12.77 -11.73
CA ASP A 417 -7.90 -11.51 -10.98
C ASP A 417 -6.60 -11.20 -10.22
N GLY A 418 -6.53 -10.01 -9.62
CA GLY A 418 -5.38 -9.42 -8.93
C GLY A 418 -4.78 -10.17 -7.73
N ARG A 419 -5.20 -11.41 -7.44
CA ARG A 419 -4.66 -12.27 -6.37
C ARG A 419 -3.74 -13.34 -6.97
N PRO A 420 -2.44 -13.09 -7.14
CA PRO A 420 -1.55 -14.10 -7.71
C PRO A 420 -1.42 -15.35 -6.81
N GLU A 421 -1.60 -15.21 -5.49
CA GLU A 421 -1.65 -16.34 -4.54
C GLU A 421 -2.89 -17.23 -4.68
N ALA A 422 -3.93 -16.79 -5.40
CA ALA A 422 -5.17 -17.53 -5.56
C ALA A 422 -5.18 -18.47 -6.79
N TYR A 423 -4.05 -18.56 -7.51
CA TYR A 423 -3.90 -19.40 -8.70
C TYR A 423 -2.61 -20.20 -8.61
N SER A 424 -2.57 -21.35 -9.28
CA SER A 424 -1.36 -22.17 -9.34
C SER A 424 -0.26 -21.48 -10.18
N VAL A 425 1.01 -21.74 -9.84
CA VAL A 425 2.15 -21.27 -10.65
C VAL A 425 2.04 -21.80 -12.08
N ASP A 426 1.63 -23.06 -12.21
CA ASP A 426 1.42 -23.73 -13.49
C ASP A 426 0.34 -23.06 -14.34
N PHE A 427 -0.77 -22.62 -13.75
CA PHE A 427 -1.80 -21.87 -14.48
C PHE A 427 -1.22 -20.62 -15.14
N PHE A 428 -0.47 -19.80 -14.39
CA PHE A 428 0.11 -18.59 -14.96
C PHE A 428 1.15 -18.90 -16.04
N GLN A 429 2.09 -19.79 -15.76
CA GLN A 429 3.25 -20.05 -16.61
C GLN A 429 2.95 -20.92 -17.83
N LYS A 430 1.95 -21.81 -17.76
CA LYS A 430 1.63 -22.77 -18.84
C LYS A 430 0.35 -22.44 -19.60
N ILE A 431 -0.53 -21.61 -19.04
CA ILE A 431 -1.85 -21.31 -19.60
C ILE A 431 -2.04 -19.80 -19.82
N TYR A 432 -2.18 -19.01 -18.75
CA TYR A 432 -2.60 -17.61 -18.87
C TYR A 432 -1.61 -16.71 -19.63
N ILE A 433 -0.31 -16.77 -19.29
CA ILE A 433 0.70 -15.98 -20.01
C ILE A 433 0.88 -16.52 -21.44
N PRO A 434 1.04 -17.84 -21.68
CA PRO A 434 1.22 -18.35 -23.03
C PRO A 434 0.03 -18.11 -23.98
N MET A 435 -1.21 -18.05 -23.47
CA MET A 435 -2.40 -17.65 -24.25
C MET A 435 -2.25 -16.27 -24.91
N GLN A 436 -1.45 -15.40 -24.32
CA GLN A 436 -1.24 -14.02 -24.76
C GLN A 436 -0.02 -13.87 -25.68
N GLN A 437 0.79 -14.92 -25.83
CA GLN A 437 2.07 -14.86 -26.56
C GLN A 437 2.00 -15.47 -27.97
N SER A 438 1.02 -16.35 -28.25
CA SER A 438 0.90 -17.03 -29.54
C SER A 438 -0.56 -17.18 -29.98
N PRO A 439 -0.90 -16.86 -31.25
CA PRO A 439 -2.21 -17.13 -31.83
C PRO A 439 -2.63 -18.61 -31.74
N GLU A 440 -1.68 -19.54 -31.84
CA GLU A 440 -1.93 -20.98 -31.79
C GLU A 440 -2.36 -21.42 -30.39
N LEU A 441 -1.67 -20.90 -29.36
CA LEU A 441 -2.00 -21.16 -27.96
C LEU A 441 -3.29 -20.44 -27.56
N TRP A 442 -3.50 -19.22 -28.04
CA TRP A 442 -4.78 -18.53 -27.91
C TRP A 442 -5.93 -19.38 -28.44
N LYS A 443 -5.83 -19.87 -29.68
CA LYS A 443 -6.87 -20.72 -30.28
C LYS A 443 -7.10 -21.98 -29.46
N LYS A 444 -6.03 -22.72 -29.14
CA LYS A 444 -6.09 -23.96 -28.36
C LYS A 444 -6.86 -23.77 -27.04
N TYR A 445 -6.43 -22.79 -26.23
CA TYR A 445 -7.00 -22.62 -24.91
C TYR A 445 -8.32 -21.86 -24.91
N SER A 446 -8.53 -20.91 -25.82
CA SER A 446 -9.84 -20.26 -25.96
C SER A 446 -10.93 -21.26 -26.35
N ASP A 447 -10.61 -22.27 -27.17
CA ASP A 447 -11.50 -23.40 -27.48
C ASP A 447 -11.69 -24.33 -26.27
N GLN A 448 -10.61 -24.69 -25.58
CA GLN A 448 -10.66 -25.54 -24.38
C GLN A 448 -11.55 -24.93 -23.28
N TYR A 449 -11.38 -23.64 -22.97
CA TYR A 449 -12.17 -22.91 -21.98
C TYR A 449 -13.50 -22.39 -22.53
N LYS A 450 -13.79 -22.64 -23.81
CA LYS A 450 -15.01 -22.19 -24.50
C LYS A 450 -15.26 -20.69 -24.35
N ILE A 451 -14.19 -19.88 -24.39
CA ILE A 451 -14.25 -18.43 -24.21
C ILE A 451 -15.24 -17.84 -25.22
N ASN A 452 -16.20 -17.05 -24.73
CA ASN A 452 -17.20 -16.39 -25.57
C ASN A 452 -16.81 -14.94 -25.89
N TYR A 453 -16.15 -14.25 -24.96
CA TYR A 453 -15.70 -12.89 -25.18
C TYR A 453 -14.41 -12.57 -24.42
N VAL A 454 -13.68 -11.59 -24.92
CA VAL A 454 -12.48 -11.01 -24.32
C VAL A 454 -12.88 -9.67 -23.72
N PHE A 455 -12.45 -9.40 -22.49
CA PHE A 455 -12.58 -8.11 -21.83
C PHE A 455 -11.20 -7.68 -21.35
N PHE A 456 -10.59 -6.70 -22.01
CA PHE A 456 -9.16 -6.43 -21.84
C PHE A 456 -8.90 -4.97 -21.56
N ASP A 457 -8.17 -4.67 -20.48
CA ASP A 457 -7.59 -3.34 -20.26
C ASP A 457 -6.34 -3.19 -21.14
N TYR A 458 -6.41 -2.30 -22.13
CA TYR A 458 -5.35 -2.16 -23.13
C TYR A 458 -4.15 -1.32 -22.63
N HIS A 459 -4.20 -0.79 -21.41
CA HIS A 459 -3.08 -0.11 -20.76
C HIS A 459 -2.08 -1.07 -20.12
N ASP A 460 -2.36 -2.38 -20.14
CA ASP A 460 -1.46 -3.41 -19.62
C ASP A 460 -0.14 -3.42 -20.39
N ILE A 461 0.92 -2.95 -19.73
CA ILE A 461 2.26 -2.78 -20.31
C ILE A 461 3.07 -4.07 -20.37
N THR A 462 2.52 -5.20 -19.93
CA THR A 462 3.26 -6.47 -19.95
C THR A 462 3.55 -6.92 -21.39
N PRO A 463 4.72 -7.56 -21.66
CA PRO A 463 5.07 -7.97 -23.01
C PRO A 463 4.04 -8.92 -23.65
N TRP A 464 3.44 -9.81 -22.85
CA TRP A 464 2.43 -10.74 -23.33
C TRP A 464 1.10 -10.03 -23.64
N ALA A 465 0.66 -9.05 -22.84
CA ALA A 465 -0.56 -8.30 -23.14
C ALA A 465 -0.43 -7.49 -24.44
N GLN A 466 0.72 -6.82 -24.64
CA GLN A 466 1.01 -6.10 -25.88
C GLN A 466 1.06 -7.04 -27.10
N THR A 467 1.66 -8.23 -26.94
CA THR A 467 1.64 -9.26 -27.98
C THR A 467 0.21 -9.71 -28.29
N PHE A 468 -0.61 -9.98 -27.27
CA PHE A 468 -1.99 -10.40 -27.42
C PHE A 468 -2.83 -9.40 -28.22
N LEU A 469 -2.79 -8.12 -27.82
CA LEU A 469 -3.54 -7.04 -28.49
C LEU A 469 -3.15 -6.90 -29.97
N SER A 470 -1.87 -7.12 -30.29
CA SER A 470 -1.37 -7.03 -31.66
C SER A 470 -1.98 -8.07 -32.60
N PHE A 471 -2.21 -9.31 -32.15
CA PHE A 471 -2.74 -10.37 -33.01
C PHE A 471 -4.25 -10.54 -32.88
N ILE A 472 -4.85 -10.34 -31.69
CA ILE A 472 -6.29 -10.54 -31.51
C ILE A 472 -7.09 -9.54 -32.33
N SER A 473 -6.57 -8.30 -32.48
CA SER A 473 -7.17 -7.25 -33.32
C SER A 473 -7.22 -7.60 -34.81
N GLN A 474 -6.43 -8.59 -35.25
CA GLN A 474 -6.38 -9.06 -36.64
C GLN A 474 -7.17 -10.37 -36.85
N ASP A 475 -7.61 -11.03 -35.76
CA ASP A 475 -8.32 -12.30 -35.84
C ASP A 475 -9.79 -12.10 -36.20
N LYS A 476 -10.17 -12.52 -37.42
CA LYS A 476 -11.55 -12.43 -37.92
C LYS A 476 -12.57 -13.24 -37.12
N ASN A 477 -12.11 -14.20 -36.30
CA ASN A 477 -12.95 -14.96 -35.39
C ASN A 477 -13.26 -14.20 -34.10
N TRP A 478 -12.56 -13.11 -33.82
CA TRP A 478 -12.71 -12.27 -32.63
C TRP A 478 -12.88 -10.79 -33.02
N PRO A 479 -13.97 -10.40 -33.69
CA PRO A 479 -14.24 -9.00 -33.99
C PRO A 479 -14.34 -8.14 -32.72
N LEU A 480 -13.77 -6.93 -32.80
CA LEU A 480 -13.94 -5.86 -31.81
C LEU A 480 -15.38 -5.34 -31.88
N VAL A 481 -16.07 -5.27 -30.74
CA VAL A 481 -17.46 -4.78 -30.65
C VAL A 481 -17.62 -3.62 -29.68
N TYR A 482 -16.59 -3.32 -28.89
CA TYR A 482 -16.58 -2.17 -27.98
C TYR A 482 -15.16 -1.72 -27.68
N GLN A 483 -14.97 -0.41 -27.60
CA GLN A 483 -13.75 0.25 -27.15
C GLN A 483 -14.12 1.55 -26.45
N ASP A 484 -13.51 1.81 -25.30
CA ASP A 484 -13.49 3.12 -24.65
C ASP A 484 -12.05 3.51 -24.26
N ASP A 485 -11.89 4.51 -23.41
CA ASP A 485 -10.60 5.01 -22.94
C ASP A 485 -9.91 4.07 -21.92
N SER A 486 -10.49 2.93 -21.56
CA SER A 486 -9.93 1.96 -20.60
C SER A 486 -9.82 0.55 -21.17
N VAL A 487 -10.84 0.08 -21.90
CA VAL A 487 -10.97 -1.34 -22.25
C VAL A 487 -11.43 -1.57 -23.68
N VAL A 488 -11.09 -2.75 -24.18
CA VAL A 488 -11.57 -3.30 -25.45
C VAL A 488 -12.32 -4.61 -25.21
N ILE A 489 -13.37 -4.85 -25.99
CA ILE A 489 -14.15 -6.09 -25.94
C ILE A 489 -14.21 -6.72 -27.33
N PHE A 490 -13.73 -7.96 -27.42
CA PHE A 490 -13.84 -8.80 -28.60
C PHE A 490 -14.81 -9.95 -28.31
N VAL A 491 -15.60 -10.36 -29.29
CA VAL A 491 -16.53 -11.50 -29.13
C VAL A 491 -16.20 -12.60 -30.10
N ARG A 492 -16.35 -13.85 -29.66
CA ARG A 492 -16.20 -15.01 -30.54
C ARG A 492 -17.28 -14.94 -31.61
N ARG A 493 -16.91 -15.11 -32.88
CA ARG A 493 -17.85 -15.18 -34.00
C ARG A 493 -18.67 -16.47 -33.91
N THR A 494 -19.84 -16.36 -33.31
CA THR A 494 -20.85 -17.43 -33.17
C THR A 494 -22.20 -16.92 -33.62
N GLN A 495 -23.14 -17.82 -33.93
CA GLN A 495 -24.53 -17.44 -34.26
C GLN A 495 -25.17 -16.56 -33.18
N GLN A 496 -24.85 -16.83 -31.91
CA GLN A 496 -25.32 -16.03 -30.77
C GLN A 496 -24.82 -14.59 -30.81
N ASN A 497 -23.57 -14.36 -31.22
CA ASN A 497 -22.94 -13.04 -31.20
C ASN A 497 -23.08 -12.28 -32.54
N LEU A 498 -23.57 -12.92 -33.61
CA LEU A 498 -23.73 -12.28 -34.93
C LEU A 498 -24.52 -10.95 -34.89
N PRO A 499 -25.64 -10.84 -34.14
CA PRO A 499 -26.38 -9.56 -34.06
C PRO A 499 -25.54 -8.43 -33.46
N LEU A 500 -24.61 -8.75 -32.55
CA LEU A 500 -23.72 -7.77 -31.93
C LEU A 500 -22.58 -7.38 -32.86
N ILE A 501 -22.08 -8.32 -33.68
CA ILE A 501 -20.98 -8.10 -34.63
C ILE A 501 -21.41 -7.26 -35.84
N GLN A 502 -22.69 -7.31 -36.20
CA GLN A 502 -23.25 -6.60 -37.35
C GLN A 502 -23.77 -5.20 -37.02
N LYS A 503 -23.82 -4.83 -35.74
CA LYS A 503 -24.22 -3.52 -35.26
C LYS A 503 -23.04 -2.56 -35.33
#